data_AF-A0A930DYC4-F1
#
_entry.id   AF-A0A930DYC4-F1
#
_cell.length_a   1.000
_cell.length_b   1.000
_cell.length_c   1.000
_cell.angle_alpha   90.00
_cell.angle_beta   90.00
_cell.angle_gamma   90.00
#
_symmetry.space_group_name_H-M   'P 1'
#
loop_
_entity.id
_entity.type
_entity.pdbx_description
1 polymer ?
#
loop_
_entity_poly.entity_id
_entity_poly.type
_entity_poly.pdbx_seq_one_letter_code
_entity_poly.pdbx_strand_id
1 'polypeptide(L)'
;MGGNWKSTNPKAEQDAMKSKNRTSNGLLFDTCKHIRSIRDNHFSSYHLSGIVIDSFVYEAIGNWKWSEPGSSSSSPSGTYEQVLLDYYNKYIAWGFPIKAPGSNDSVSSDTSIECLKKVLDYMVK
;
A
#
# COMPACT_ATOMS: atom_id res chain seq x y z
N MET A 1 28.72 10.61 16.25
CA MET A 1 27.69 11.67 16.23
C MET A 1 26.34 10.98 16.17
N GLY A 2 25.46 11.23 17.15
CA GLY A 2 24.12 10.64 17.20
C GLY A 2 23.21 11.25 16.12
N GLY A 3 22.28 10.45 15.58
CA GLY A 3 21.37 10.89 14.52
C GLY A 3 20.46 12.05 14.96
N ASN A 4 20.13 12.93 14.01
CA ASN A 4 19.13 13.97 14.23
C ASN A 4 17.73 13.35 14.26
N TRP A 5 16.94 13.71 15.28
CA TRP A 5 15.53 13.39 15.33
C TRP A 5 14.81 14.02 14.13
N LYS A 6 14.19 13.19 13.28
CA LYS A 6 13.27 13.67 12.25
C LYS A 6 11.91 13.87 12.90
N SER A 7 11.28 15.01 12.61
CA SER A 7 9.88 15.21 12.98
C SER A 7 9.03 14.23 12.19
N THR A 8 8.11 13.53 12.86
CA THR A 8 7.11 12.65 12.25
C THR A 8 5.78 12.99 12.92
N ASN A 9 4.67 12.90 12.19
CA ASN A 9 3.35 13.26 12.73
C ASN A 9 2.39 12.06 12.77
N PRO A 10 2.66 10.99 13.57
CA PRO A 10 1.95 9.70 13.52
C PRO A 10 0.42 9.77 13.53
N LYS A 11 -0.14 10.86 14.10
CA LYS A 11 -1.57 11.08 14.17
C LYS A 11 -2.15 11.45 12.81
N ALA A 12 -1.45 12.27 12.03
CA ALA A 12 -1.87 12.64 10.69
C ALA A 12 -1.96 11.43 9.75
N GLU A 13 -0.97 10.52 9.77
CA GLU A 13 -1.02 9.31 8.94
C GLU A 13 -2.15 8.39 9.40
N GLN A 14 -2.35 8.22 10.71
CA GLN A 14 -3.45 7.42 11.24
C GLN A 14 -4.83 7.97 10.83
N ASP A 15 -5.03 9.28 10.92
CA ASP A 15 -6.30 9.92 10.59
C ASP A 15 -6.57 9.85 9.09
N ALA A 16 -5.55 10.07 8.25
CA ALA A 16 -5.67 9.91 6.80
C ALA A 16 -6.01 8.47 6.40
N MET A 17 -5.29 7.49 6.96
CA MET A 17 -5.55 6.06 6.73
C MET A 17 -6.97 5.67 7.14
N LYS A 18 -7.45 6.12 8.31
CA LYS A 18 -8.82 5.85 8.76
C LYS A 18 -9.86 6.48 7.83
N SER A 19 -9.65 7.72 7.41
CA SER A 19 -10.57 8.43 6.51
C SER A 19 -10.69 7.71 5.16
N LYS A 20 -9.55 7.37 4.53
CA LYS A 20 -9.51 6.64 3.26
C LYS A 20 -10.02 5.20 3.39
N ASN A 21 -9.81 4.55 4.54
CA ASN A 21 -10.39 3.22 4.79
C ASN A 21 -11.92 3.27 4.89
N ARG A 22 -12.48 4.33 5.47
CA ARG A 22 -13.92 4.53 5.51
C ARG A 22 -14.51 4.73 4.12
N THR A 23 -13.86 5.52 3.25
CA THR A 23 -14.34 5.75 1.89
C THR A 23 -14.14 4.54 0.96
N SER A 24 -13.12 3.72 1.24
CA SER A 24 -12.87 2.46 0.53
C SER A 24 -13.64 1.25 1.10
N ASN A 25 -14.56 1.47 2.05
CA ASN A 25 -15.36 0.42 2.68
C ASN A 25 -14.51 -0.73 3.27
N GLY A 26 -13.38 -0.41 3.90
CA GLY A 26 -12.48 -1.39 4.51
C GLY A 26 -11.40 -1.97 3.59
N LEU A 27 -11.51 -1.77 2.26
CA LEU A 27 -10.58 -2.34 1.29
C LEU A 27 -9.12 -1.91 1.54
N LEU A 28 -8.89 -0.66 1.93
CA LEU A 28 -7.54 -0.16 2.20
C LEU A 28 -6.82 -1.01 3.25
N PHE A 29 -7.44 -1.22 4.42
CA PHE A 29 -6.80 -1.97 5.50
C PHE A 29 -6.68 -3.45 5.17
N ASP A 30 -7.66 -4.03 4.49
CA ASP A 30 -7.60 -5.42 4.06
C ASP A 30 -6.47 -5.65 3.05
N THR A 31 -6.29 -4.74 2.11
CA THR A 31 -5.19 -4.79 1.15
C THR A 31 -3.84 -4.69 1.84
N CYS A 32 -3.66 -3.74 2.77
CA CYS A 32 -2.42 -3.65 3.53
C CYS A 32 -2.15 -4.92 4.35
N LYS A 33 -3.17 -5.54 4.97
CA LYS A 33 -3.03 -6.81 5.69
C LYS A 33 -2.69 -7.97 4.76
N HIS A 34 -3.30 -8.02 3.59
CA HIS A 34 -3.06 -9.06 2.60
C HIS A 34 -1.62 -9.01 2.07
N ILE A 35 -1.11 -7.83 1.72
CA ILE A 35 0.29 -7.63 1.32
C ILE A 35 1.25 -8.08 2.43
N ARG A 36 0.98 -7.71 3.68
CA ARG A 36 1.78 -8.18 4.84
C ARG A 36 1.78 -9.69 4.95
N SER A 37 0.61 -10.32 4.82
CA SER A 37 0.49 -11.78 4.89
C SER A 37 1.26 -12.48 3.77
N ILE A 38 1.20 -11.99 2.53
CA ILE A 38 1.96 -12.58 1.41
C ILE A 38 3.46 -12.43 1.65
N ARG A 39 3.91 -11.24 2.05
CA ARG A 39 5.32 -11.01 2.41
C ARG A 39 5.77 -12.00 3.48
N ASP A 40 5.02 -12.15 4.57
CA ASP A 40 5.41 -12.98 5.71
C ASP A 40 5.42 -14.49 5.35
N ASN A 41 4.54 -14.92 4.45
CA ASN A 41 4.40 -16.32 4.06
C ASN A 41 5.26 -16.76 2.86
N HIS A 42 5.56 -15.83 1.93
CA HIS A 42 6.23 -16.17 0.66
C HIS A 42 7.54 -15.42 0.43
N PHE A 43 7.76 -14.29 1.10
CA PHE A 43 8.92 -13.42 0.90
C PHE A 43 9.56 -12.97 2.23
N SER A 44 9.54 -13.85 3.24
CA SER A 44 9.99 -13.54 4.60
C SER A 44 11.47 -13.17 4.72
N SER A 45 12.29 -13.60 3.76
CA SER A 45 13.71 -13.21 3.66
C SER A 45 13.92 -11.80 3.10
N TYR A 46 12.90 -11.18 2.52
CA TYR A 46 12.97 -9.83 1.94
C TYR A 46 12.47 -8.77 2.92
N HIS A 47 13.12 -7.61 2.91
CA HIS A 47 12.64 -6.47 3.66
C HIS A 47 11.50 -5.76 2.92
N LEU A 48 10.37 -5.54 3.59
CA LEU A 48 9.31 -4.66 3.13
C LEU A 48 8.65 -4.00 4.34
N SER A 49 8.92 -2.70 4.51
CA SER A 49 8.47 -1.97 5.68
C SER A 49 6.95 -1.73 5.66
N GLY A 50 6.33 -1.72 6.85
CA GLY A 50 4.89 -1.49 6.97
C GLY A 50 4.45 -0.13 6.44
N ILE A 51 5.26 0.92 6.66
CA ILE A 51 4.96 2.26 6.18
C ILE A 51 5.01 2.36 4.65
N VAL A 52 5.90 1.61 3.98
CA VAL A 52 5.91 1.53 2.51
C VAL A 52 4.63 0.88 2.00
N ILE A 53 4.18 -0.21 2.63
CA ILE A 53 2.91 -0.86 2.28
C ILE A 53 1.75 0.13 2.44
N ASP A 54 1.60 0.75 3.62
CA ASP A 54 0.48 1.63 3.92
C ASP A 54 0.44 2.83 2.97
N SER A 55 1.58 3.46 2.74
CA SER A 55 1.71 4.61 1.86
C SER A 55 1.46 4.25 0.39
N PHE A 56 2.02 3.12 -0.07
CA PHE A 56 1.79 2.64 -1.43
C PHE A 56 0.30 2.37 -1.69
N VAL A 57 -0.36 1.60 -0.81
CA VAL A 57 -1.77 1.25 -1.02
C VAL A 57 -2.66 2.50 -0.90
N TYR A 58 -2.35 3.42 0.02
CA TYR A 58 -3.11 4.66 0.17
C TYR A 58 -3.17 5.47 -1.13
N GLU A 59 -2.05 5.58 -1.83
CA GLU A 59 -1.94 6.26 -3.12
C GLU A 59 -2.57 5.41 -4.25
N ALA A 60 -2.22 4.12 -4.33
CA ALA A 60 -2.59 3.25 -5.44
C ALA A 60 -4.08 2.84 -5.47
N ILE A 61 -4.77 2.80 -4.32
CA ILE A 61 -6.15 2.31 -4.22
C ILE A 61 -7.16 3.18 -5.00
N GLY A 62 -6.84 4.44 -5.26
CA GLY A 62 -7.74 5.36 -5.98
C GLY A 62 -9.13 5.43 -5.33
N ASN A 63 -10.15 5.05 -6.09
CA ASN A 63 -11.56 5.02 -5.68
C ASN A 63 -12.09 3.58 -5.46
N TRP A 64 -11.22 2.57 -5.49
CA TRP A 64 -11.63 1.19 -5.23
C TRP A 64 -12.15 1.03 -3.81
N LYS A 65 -13.18 0.19 -3.68
CA LYS A 65 -13.81 -0.12 -2.42
C LYS A 65 -14.45 -1.50 -2.45
N TRP A 66 -14.64 -2.10 -1.28
CA TRP A 66 -15.50 -3.27 -1.20
C TRP A 66 -16.94 -2.93 -1.58
N SER A 67 -17.60 -3.86 -2.26
CA SER A 67 -19.03 -3.77 -2.53
C SER A 67 -19.80 -3.82 -1.21
N GLU A 68 -20.98 -3.20 -1.20
CA GLU A 68 -21.83 -3.23 -0.02
C GLU A 68 -22.22 -4.69 0.32
N PRO A 69 -22.40 -5.03 1.61
CA PRO A 69 -22.80 -6.37 2.02
C PRO A 69 -24.04 -6.84 1.25
N GLY A 70 -23.95 -8.02 0.62
CA GLY A 70 -25.03 -8.59 -0.19
C GLY A 70 -25.08 -8.11 -1.65
N SER A 71 -24.18 -7.21 -2.07
CA SER A 71 -24.03 -6.81 -3.48
C SER A 71 -22.91 -7.59 -4.17
N SER A 72 -23.07 -7.86 -5.47
CA SER A 72 -22.00 -8.45 -6.29
C SER A 72 -21.08 -7.35 -6.84
N SER A 73 -19.78 -7.66 -6.91
CA SER A 73 -18.83 -6.81 -7.62
C SER A 73 -19.18 -6.73 -9.11
N SER A 74 -19.16 -5.53 -9.67
CA SER A 74 -19.24 -5.31 -11.12
C SER A 74 -17.90 -5.51 -11.83
N SER A 75 -16.79 -5.49 -11.08
CA SER A 75 -15.44 -5.73 -11.60
C SER A 75 -15.11 -7.22 -11.59
N PRO A 76 -14.48 -7.75 -12.65
CA PRO A 76 -13.93 -9.11 -12.66
C PRO A 76 -12.91 -9.33 -11.54
N SER A 77 -12.76 -10.59 -11.11
CA SER A 77 -11.69 -10.99 -10.18
C SER A 77 -10.31 -10.66 -10.75
N GLY A 78 -9.36 -10.24 -9.90
CA GLY A 78 -8.00 -9.86 -10.29
C GLY A 78 -7.85 -8.40 -10.79
N THR A 79 -8.97 -7.72 -11.10
CA THR A 79 -8.91 -6.35 -11.65
C THR A 79 -8.28 -5.37 -10.67
N TYR A 80 -8.58 -5.50 -9.37
CA TYR A 80 -8.05 -4.60 -8.36
C TYR A 80 -6.54 -4.81 -8.15
N GLU A 81 -6.11 -6.07 -8.08
CA GLU A 81 -4.72 -6.47 -7.94
C GLU A 81 -3.90 -5.97 -9.14
N GLN A 82 -4.46 -6.05 -10.35
CA GLN A 82 -3.84 -5.48 -11.55
C GLN A 82 -3.69 -3.96 -11.46
N VAL A 83 -4.67 -3.24 -10.92
CA VAL A 83 -4.57 -1.77 -10.72
C VAL A 83 -3.41 -1.41 -9.79
N LEU A 84 -3.20 -2.17 -8.71
CA LEU A 84 -2.06 -1.96 -7.82
C LEU A 84 -0.74 -2.20 -8.55
N LEU A 85 -0.65 -3.27 -9.33
CA LEU A 85 0.53 -3.60 -10.12
C LEU A 85 0.83 -2.53 -11.18
N ASP A 86 -0.20 -2.03 -11.85
CA ASP A 86 -0.08 -0.98 -12.86
C ASP A 86 0.37 0.34 -12.24
N TYR A 87 -0.16 0.71 -11.07
CA TYR A 87 0.30 1.88 -10.33
C TYR A 87 1.79 1.77 -9.97
N TYR A 88 2.21 0.59 -9.47
CA TYR A 88 3.61 0.33 -9.20
C TYR A 88 4.48 0.51 -10.45
N ASN A 89 4.12 -0.14 -11.56
CA ASN A 89 4.91 -0.09 -12.79
C ASN A 89 4.98 1.32 -13.38
N LYS A 90 3.91 2.12 -13.23
CA LYS A 90 3.82 3.47 -13.78
C LYS A 90 4.60 4.51 -12.97
N TYR A 91 4.61 4.39 -11.65
CA TYR A 91 5.18 5.42 -10.77
C TYR A 91 6.39 4.89 -10.00
N ILE A 92 6.22 3.80 -9.24
CA ILE A 92 7.24 3.35 -8.30
C ILE A 92 8.45 2.76 -9.02
N ALA A 93 8.25 1.97 -10.08
CA ALA A 93 9.34 1.41 -10.89
C ALA A 93 10.18 2.49 -11.59
N TRP A 94 9.62 3.67 -11.82
CA TRP A 94 10.31 4.84 -12.39
C TRP A 94 10.95 5.74 -11.33
N GLY A 95 10.95 5.34 -10.07
CA GLY A 95 11.60 6.07 -8.97
C GLY A 95 10.79 7.25 -8.43
N PHE A 96 9.47 7.33 -8.72
CA PHE A 96 8.63 8.35 -8.08
C PHE A 96 8.55 8.09 -6.56
N PRO A 97 8.64 9.15 -5.74
CA PRO A 97 8.70 8.98 -4.29
C PRO A 97 7.35 8.52 -3.73
N ILE A 98 7.41 7.61 -2.76
CA ILE A 98 6.25 7.22 -1.94
C ILE A 98 6.07 8.27 -0.84
N LYS A 99 4.82 8.70 -0.64
CA LYS A 99 4.45 9.73 0.34
C LYS A 99 3.62 9.15 1.47
N ALA A 100 3.90 9.59 2.69
CA ALA A 100 3.11 9.20 3.85
C ALA A 100 1.69 9.79 3.76
N PRO A 101 0.64 9.02 4.11
CA PRO A 101 -0.76 9.31 3.76
C PRO A 101 -1.36 10.57 4.41
N GLY A 102 -0.72 11.16 5.42
CA GLY A 102 -1.19 12.37 6.10
C GLY A 102 -0.23 13.55 5.99
N SER A 103 1.03 13.34 6.34
CA SER A 103 2.08 14.36 6.32
C SER A 103 2.62 14.66 4.92
N ASN A 104 2.43 13.77 3.94
CA ASN A 104 3.10 13.79 2.63
C ASN A 104 4.64 13.77 2.73
N ASP A 105 5.17 13.34 3.87
CA ASP A 105 6.60 13.14 4.06
C ASP A 105 7.10 12.03 3.12
N SER A 106 8.32 12.19 2.62
CA SER A 106 8.93 11.17 1.76
C SER A 106 9.27 9.92 2.57
N VAL A 107 8.80 8.77 2.08
CA VAL A 107 9.06 7.46 2.68
C VAL A 107 10.26 6.82 1.98
N SER A 108 11.29 6.46 2.76
CA SER A 108 12.41 5.66 2.23
C SER A 108 11.90 4.27 1.86
N SER A 109 12.07 3.90 0.59
CA SER A 109 11.56 2.64 0.03
C SER A 109 12.61 1.80 -0.67
N ASP A 110 13.88 2.23 -0.69
CA ASP A 110 14.97 1.62 -1.46
C ASP A 110 15.10 0.11 -1.21
N THR A 111 15.02 -0.31 0.06
CA THR A 111 15.12 -1.73 0.47
C THR A 111 13.80 -2.49 0.34
N SER A 112 12.68 -1.81 0.10
CA SER A 112 11.33 -2.36 0.05
C SER A 112 10.78 -2.53 -1.37
N ILE A 113 11.28 -1.76 -2.35
CA ILE A 113 10.75 -1.72 -3.72
C ILE A 113 10.78 -3.10 -4.40
N GLU A 114 11.86 -3.86 -4.25
CA GLU A 114 11.98 -5.19 -4.85
C GLU A 114 10.95 -6.17 -4.25
N CYS A 115 10.82 -6.18 -2.93
CA CYS A 115 9.87 -7.05 -2.24
C CYS A 115 8.42 -6.67 -2.56
N LEU A 116 8.13 -5.37 -2.61
CA LEU A 116 6.81 -4.87 -2.98
C LEU A 116 6.40 -5.38 -4.38
N LYS A 117 7.29 -5.31 -5.38
CA LYS A 117 7.03 -5.85 -6.71
C LYS A 117 6.71 -7.35 -6.68
N LYS A 118 7.51 -8.13 -5.96
CA LYS A 118 7.30 -9.58 -5.82
C LYS A 118 5.95 -9.92 -5.21
N VAL A 119 5.52 -9.18 -4.19
CA VAL A 119 4.20 -9.36 -3.59
C VAL A 119 3.09 -9.02 -4.59
N LEU A 120 3.20 -7.90 -5.31
CA LEU A 120 2.18 -7.52 -6.29
C LEU A 120 2.09 -8.51 -7.46
N ASP A 121 3.23 -8.99 -7.97
CA ASP A 121 3.27 -10.05 -8.99
C ASP A 121 2.70 -11.38 -8.47
N TYR A 122 2.74 -11.63 -7.17
CA TYR A 122 2.09 -12.80 -6.56
C TYR A 122 0.57 -12.62 -6.46
N MET A 123 0.08 -11.41 -6.16
CA MET A 123 -1.36 -11.12 -6.06
C MET A 123 -2.11 -11.24 -7.38
N VAL A 124 -1.45 -10.98 -8.52
CA VAL A 124 -2.05 -11.02 -9.86
C VAL A 124 -2.10 -12.43 -10.46
N LYS A 125 -1.39 -13.39 -9.87
CA LYS A 125 -1.34 -14.79 -10.33
C LYS A 125 -2.50 -15.60 -9.80
#